data_AF-A0A1U7IJN0-F1
#
_entry.id   AF-A0A1U7IJN0-F1
#
_cell.length_a   1.000
_cell.length_b   1.000
_cell.length_c   1.000
_cell.angle_alpha   90.00
_cell.angle_beta   90.00
_cell.angle_gamma   90.00
#
_symmetry.space_group_name_H-M   'P 1'
#
loop_
_entity.id
_entity.type
_entity.pdbx_description
1 polymer ?
#
loop_
_entity_poly.entity_id
_entity_poly.type
_entity_poly.pdbx_seq_one_letter_code
_entity_poly.pdbx_strand_id
1 'polypeptide(L)' 'MSTVYRVKASELDSSFLEEIKKTFGDKEIEIIVSQFDETEYLLKSEVNKERLLSAIENVTQRQNLVEVNLKDL' A
#
# COMPACT_ATOMS: atom_id res chain seq x y z
N MET A 1 -9.52 -14.40 5.05
CA MET A 1 -9.67 -12.94 4.78
C MET A 1 -8.56 -12.25 5.53
N SER A 2 -7.67 -11.54 4.85
CA SER A 2 -6.57 -10.79 5.48
C SER A 2 -6.89 -9.30 5.40
N THR A 3 -6.74 -8.58 6.51
CA THR A 3 -6.87 -7.12 6.58
C THR A 3 -5.48 -6.55 6.82
N VAL A 4 -5.07 -5.59 5.99
CA VAL A 4 -3.76 -4.93 6.12
C VAL A 4 -3.98 -3.49 6.53
N TYR A 5 -3.45 -3.11 7.69
CA TYR A 5 -3.42 -1.73 8.17
C TYR A 5 -2.05 -1.12 7.84
N ARG A 6 -2.03 0.06 7.22
CA ARG A 6 -0.80 0.83 6.98
C ARG A 6 -0.89 2.13 7.78
N VAL A 7 -0.19 2.16 8.91
CA VAL A 7 -0.23 3.27 9.87
C VAL A 7 1.19 3.64 10.30
N LYS A 8 1.40 4.88 10.71
CA LYS A 8 2.65 5.28 11.36
C LYS A 8 2.74 4.65 12.74
N ALA A 9 3.95 4.37 13.19
CA ALA A 9 4.18 3.85 14.54
C ALA A 9 3.60 4.79 15.63
N SER A 10 3.60 6.11 15.38
CA SER A 10 3.02 7.11 16.29
C SER A 10 1.49 7.06 16.40
N GLU A 11 0.82 6.37 15.47
CA GLU A 11 -0.64 6.22 15.43
C GLU A 11 -1.09 4.91 16.11
N LEU A 12 -0.14 4.08 16.56
CA LEU A 12 -0.43 2.88 17.33
C LEU A 12 -0.72 3.27 18.78
N ASP A 13 -1.99 3.31 19.14
CA ASP A 13 -2.45 3.58 20.49
C ASP A 13 -3.47 2.55 20.99
N SER A 14 -3.98 2.76 22.21
CA SER A 14 -4.96 1.87 22.81
C SER A 14 -6.27 1.81 22.01
N SER A 15 -6.64 2.89 21.31
CA SER A 15 -7.88 2.91 20.52
C SER A 15 -7.78 2.01 19.29
N PHE A 16 -6.61 1.96 18.64
CA PHE A 16 -6.34 1.05 17.54
C PHE A 16 -6.44 -0.42 17.97
N LEU A 17 -5.89 -0.77 19.14
CA LEU A 17 -6.01 -2.13 19.69
C LEU A 17 -7.46 -2.52 19.98
N GLU A 18 -8.27 -1.60 20.48
CA GLU A 18 -9.70 -1.83 20.71
C GLU A 18 -10.47 -2.05 19.41
N GLU A 19 -10.09 -1.38 18.32
CA GLU A 19 -10.68 -1.60 17.00
C GLU A 19 -10.36 -2.99 16.43
N ILE A 20 -9.11 -3.45 16.59
CA ILE A 20 -8.70 -4.81 16.21
C ILE A 20 -9.53 -5.84 16.99
N LYS A 21 -9.64 -5.69 18.32
CA LYS A 21 -10.43 -6.61 19.16
C LYS A 21 -11.90 -6.63 18.74
N LYS A 22 -12.51 -5.47 18.46
CA LYS A 22 -13.90 -5.40 17.98
C LYS A 22 -14.10 -6.10 16.63
N THR A 23 -13.12 -5.99 15.73
CA THR A 23 -13.20 -6.57 14.39
C THR A 23 -13.07 -8.09 14.40
N PHE A 24 -12.17 -8.62 15.21
CA PHE A 24 -11.84 -10.06 15.21
C PHE A 24 -12.47 -10.86 16.36
N GLY A 25 -12.91 -10.20 17.44
CA GLY A 25 -13.52 -10.85 18.60
C GLY A 25 -12.59 -11.84 19.28
N ASP A 26 -13.09 -13.03 19.60
CA ASP A 26 -12.33 -14.11 20.25
C ASP A 26 -11.56 -15.02 19.28
N LYS A 27 -11.40 -14.60 18.02
CA LYS A 27 -10.65 -15.38 17.03
C LYS A 27 -9.15 -15.29 17.33
N GLU A 28 -8.44 -16.39 17.09
CA GLU A 28 -6.98 -16.38 17.06
C GLU A 28 -6.51 -15.53 15.86
N ILE A 29 -5.64 -14.56 16.12
CA ILE A 29 -5.11 -13.64 15.11
C ILE A 29 -3.59 -13.57 15.19
N GLU A 30 -2.97 -13.35 14.04
CA GLU A 30 -1.55 -13.05 13.91
C GLU A 30 -1.37 -11.56 13.60
N ILE A 31 -0.42 -10.90 14.28
CA ILE A 31 -0.03 -9.51 14.00
C ILE A 31 1.44 -9.52 13.54
N ILE A 32 1.67 -9.09 12.29
CA ILE A 32 3.02 -8.94 11.74
C ILE A 32 3.37 -7.46 11.72
N VAL A 33 4.42 -7.06 12.44
CA VAL A 33 4.94 -5.69 12.47
C VAL A 33 6.30 -5.65 11.80
N SER A 34 6.44 -4.84 10.76
CA SER A 34 7.70 -4.59 10.08
C SER A 34 7.83 -3.12 9.71
N GLN A 35 9.07 -2.66 9.55
CA GLN A 35 9.29 -1.37 8.89
C GLN A 35 8.86 -1.51 7.43
N PHE A 36 7.90 -0.68 7.01
CA PHE A 36 7.42 -0.68 5.64
C PHE A 36 8.05 0.49 4.89
N ASP A 37 8.96 0.17 3.96
CA ASP A 37 9.40 1.09 2.93
C ASP A 37 8.72 0.71 1.63
N GLU A 38 7.68 1.48 1.25
CA GLU A 38 6.93 1.24 0.02
C GLU A 38 7.80 1.43 -1.22
N THR A 39 8.78 2.33 -1.16
CA THR A 39 9.71 2.56 -2.28
C THR A 39 10.60 1.36 -2.45
N GLU A 40 11.20 0.85 -1.36
CA GLU A 40 12.00 -0.37 -1.40
C GLU A 40 11.17 -1.56 -1.91
N TYR A 41 9.94 -1.71 -1.42
CA TYR A 41 9.03 -2.78 -1.86
C TYR A 41 8.72 -2.69 -3.36
N LEU A 42 8.35 -1.51 -3.86
CA LEU A 42 8.04 -1.29 -5.28
C LEU A 42 9.27 -1.52 -6.17
N LEU A 43 10.46 -1.19 -5.68
CA LEU A 43 11.72 -1.31 -6.43
C LEU A 43 12.40 -2.68 -6.29
N LYS A 44 11.88 -3.57 -5.44
CA LYS A 44 12.48 -4.89 -5.14
C LYS A 44 12.62 -5.80 -6.36
N SER A 45 11.70 -5.71 -7.32
CA SER A 45 11.77 -6.46 -8.59
C SER A 45 12.31 -5.56 -9.68
N GLU A 46 13.41 -5.96 -10.33
CA GLU A 46 14.00 -5.17 -11.44
C GLU A 46 12.98 -4.91 -12.55
N VAL A 47 12.17 -5.91 -12.90
CA VAL A 47 11.09 -5.74 -13.90
C VAL A 47 10.07 -4.69 -13.46
N ASN A 48 9.66 -4.69 -12.18
CA ASN A 48 8.69 -3.71 -11.69
C ASN A 48 9.31 -2.31 -11.60
N LYS A 49 10.58 -2.23 -11.18
CA LYS A 49 11.36 -1.00 -11.11
C LYS A 49 11.52 -0.35 -12.49
N GLU A 50 11.97 -1.09 -13.50
CA GLU A 50 12.11 -0.58 -14.87
C GLU A 50 10.78 -0.06 -15.42
N ARG A 51 9.69 -0.81 -15.18
CA ARG A 51 8.34 -0.41 -15.59
C ARG A 51 7.90 0.90 -14.91
N LEU A 52 8.11 1.03 -13.61
CA LEU A 52 7.74 2.23 -12.85
C LEU A 52 8.55 3.44 -13.29
N LEU A 53 9.87 3.30 -13.47
CA LEU A 53 10.74 4.39 -13.91
C LEU A 53 10.37 4.86 -15.33
N SER A 54 10.11 3.92 -16.24
CA SER A 54 9.64 4.23 -17.61
C SER A 54 8.29 4.94 -17.58
N ALA A 55 7.37 4.53 -16.70
CA ALA A 55 6.07 5.17 -16.55
C ALA A 55 6.20 6.61 -16.03
N ILE A 56 7.10 6.86 -15.07
CA ILE A 56 7.40 8.20 -14.56
C ILE A 56 7.94 9.10 -15.69
N GLU A 57 8.83 8.59 -16.53
CA GLU A 57 9.36 9.32 -17.68
C GLU A 57 8.26 9.65 -18.70
N ASN A 58 7.43 8.67 -19.06
CA ASN A 58 6.28 8.86 -19.94
C ASN A 58 5.34 9.97 -19.43
N VAL A 59 5.03 9.99 -18.13
CA VAL A 59 4.20 11.04 -17.52
C VAL A 59 4.90 12.41 -17.59
N THR A 60 6.18 12.46 -17.24
CA THR A 60 6.98 13.70 -17.22
C THR A 60 7.08 14.32 -18.61
N GLN A 61 7.29 13.49 -19.64
CA GLN A 61 7.40 13.92 -21.03
C GLN A 61 6.04 14.05 -21.74
N ARG A 62 4.94 13.67 -21.07
CA ARG A 62 3.60 13.56 -21.66
C ARG A 62 3.56 12.70 -22.92
N GLN A 63 4.27 11.57 -22.89
CA GLN A 63 4.33 10.60 -23.98
C GLN A 63 3.68 9.29 -23.57
N ASN A 64 3.11 8.56 -24.53
CA ASN A 64 2.52 7.24 -24.29
C ASN A 64 1.44 7.21 -23.19
N LEU A 65 0.68 8.29 -23.03
CA LEU A 65 -0.42 8.40 -22.05
C LEU A 65 -1.76 8.16 -22.73
N VAL A 66 -2.65 7.45 -22.04
CA VAL A 66 -4.07 7.32 -22.41
C VAL A 66 -4.88 8.03 -21.34
N GLU A 67 -5.67 9.02 -21.75
CA GLU A 67 -6.59 9.71 -20.85
C GLU A 67 -7.87 8.89 -20.69
N VAL A 68 -8.28 8.68 -19.45
CA VAL A 68 -9.50 7.95 -19.11
C VAL A 68 -10.35 8.79 -18.17
N ASN A 69 -11.65 8.85 -18.44
CA ASN A 69 -12.61 9.49 -17.54
C ASN A 69 -13.13 8.44 -16.56
N LEU A 70 -12.85 8.63 -15.27
CA LEU A 70 -13.24 7.69 -14.22
C LEU A 70 -14.75 7.58 -14.02
N LYS A 71 -15.55 8.51 -14.57
CA LYS A 71 -17.02 8.43 -14.54
C LYS A 71 -17.59 7.43 -15.54
N ASP A 72 -16.79 7.02 -16.52
CA ASP A 72 -17.20 6.13 -17.60
C ASP A 72 -16.76 4.67 -17.33
N LEU A 73 -16.28 4.37 -16.12
CA LEU A 73 -15.80 3.07 -15.64
C LEU A 73 -16.79 2.46 -14.63
#